data_AF-A0A443JHT8-F1
#
_entry.id   AF-A0A443JHT8-F1
#
_cell.length_a   1.000
_cell.length_b   1.000
_cell.length_c   1.000
_cell.angle_alpha   90.00
_cell.angle_beta   90.00
_cell.angle_gamma   90.00
#
_symmetry.space_group_name_H-M   'P 1'
#
loop_
_entity.id
_entity.type
_entity.pdbx_description
1 polymer ?
#
loop_
_entity_poly.entity_id
_entity_poly.type
_entity_poly.pdbx_seq_one_letter_code
_entity_poly.pdbx_strand_id
1 'polypeptide(L)'
;MSETGPEFAFVAAVADAHERGLDGIRMVANFYATGHWRCRVTVPDPGGDDEQNALVAYSSAGGWDLFGDGRTDWTVDAIADRLIDLARSFPSASRADPAYVDWLVELRRRTGGGAFVMFEDAFTREHMWRQRGLVKLLYADAEAGRRDRERPGAGAVDENGWTLDGTMPAPPPR
;
A
#
# COMPACT_ATOMS: atom_id res chain seq x y z
N MET A 1 9.66 18.96 -1.91
CA MET A 1 8.29 18.40 -1.87
C MET A 1 8.13 17.52 -3.09
N SER A 2 8.33 16.21 -2.96
CA SER A 2 7.88 15.23 -3.96
C SER A 2 7.11 14.11 -3.24
N GLU A 3 5.99 14.51 -2.64
CA GLU A 3 4.90 13.64 -2.15
C GLU A 3 3.69 13.89 -3.05
N THR A 4 3.83 13.66 -4.35
CA THR A 4 2.93 14.25 -5.36
C THR A 4 1.65 13.44 -5.64
N GLY A 5 1.10 12.75 -4.64
CA GLY A 5 -0.12 11.94 -4.81
C GLY A 5 -0.68 11.37 -3.50
N PRO A 6 -2.01 11.28 -3.35
CA PRO A 6 -2.68 10.63 -2.24
C PRO A 6 -2.20 9.20 -1.95
N GLU A 7 -1.81 8.45 -3.00
CA GLU A 7 -1.27 7.10 -2.88
C GLU A 7 0.01 7.05 -2.03
N PHE A 8 0.89 8.03 -2.18
CA PHE A 8 2.14 8.10 -1.42
C PHE A 8 1.86 8.56 0.02
N ALA A 9 0.94 9.51 0.18
CA ALA A 9 0.53 10.02 1.49
C ALA A 9 -0.10 8.93 2.37
N PHE A 10 -0.96 8.06 1.80
CA PHE A 10 -1.53 6.94 2.54
C PHE A 10 -0.46 5.92 2.98
N VAL A 11 0.47 5.55 2.10
CA VAL A 11 1.55 4.60 2.45
C VAL A 11 2.44 5.18 3.54
N ALA A 12 2.77 6.47 3.44
CA ALA A 12 3.54 7.17 4.46
C ALA A 12 2.79 7.22 5.80
N ALA A 13 1.49 7.51 5.78
CA ALA A 13 0.68 7.58 7.00
C ALA A 13 0.51 6.24 7.69
N VAL A 14 0.38 5.13 6.94
CA VAL A 14 0.36 3.78 7.52
C VAL A 14 1.71 3.45 8.17
N ALA A 15 2.82 3.79 7.51
CA ALA A 15 4.15 3.58 8.09
C ALA A 15 4.37 4.40 9.37
N ASP A 16 3.94 5.66 9.38
CA ASP A 16 3.96 6.51 10.58
C ASP A 16 3.06 5.93 11.70
N ALA A 17 1.90 5.37 11.36
CA ALA A 17 1.07 4.68 12.34
C ALA A 17 1.76 3.43 12.95
N HIS A 18 2.55 2.69 12.16
CA HIS A 18 3.38 1.58 12.66
C HIS A 18 4.49 2.05 13.59
N GLU A 19 5.18 3.15 13.25
CA GLU A 19 6.17 3.77 14.13
C GLU A 19 5.58 4.18 15.49
N ARG A 20 4.27 4.44 15.53
CA ARG A 20 3.47 4.76 16.73
C ARG A 20 2.86 3.52 17.42
N GLY A 21 3.19 2.31 16.97
CA GLY A 21 2.81 1.04 17.59
C GLY A 21 1.50 0.43 17.09
N LEU A 22 1.01 0.83 15.91
CA LEU A 22 -0.21 0.31 15.29
C LEU A 22 0.10 -0.62 14.10
N ASP A 23 1.04 -1.55 14.29
CA ASP A 23 1.50 -2.53 13.28
C ASP A 23 0.37 -3.31 12.60
N GLY A 24 -0.75 -3.48 13.29
CA GLY A 24 -1.90 -4.23 12.80
C GLY A 24 -2.73 -3.51 11.74
N ILE A 25 -2.40 -2.27 11.39
CA ILE A 25 -2.99 -1.53 10.27
C ILE A 25 -2.36 -2.01 8.96
N ARG A 26 -3.18 -2.52 8.04
CA ARG A 26 -2.75 -3.01 6.73
C ARG A 26 -3.39 -2.23 5.60
N MET A 27 -2.85 -2.36 4.40
CA MET A 27 -3.38 -1.70 3.21
C MET A 27 -3.46 -2.65 2.02
N VAL A 28 -4.56 -2.55 1.29
CA VAL A 28 -4.79 -3.22 0.00
C VAL A 28 -4.98 -2.14 -1.05
N ALA A 29 -4.26 -2.23 -2.17
CA ALA A 29 -4.30 -1.21 -3.22
C ALA A 29 -4.47 -1.82 -4.61
N ASN A 30 -5.25 -1.18 -5.47
CA ASN A 30 -5.49 -1.65 -6.84
C ASN A 30 -5.75 -0.49 -7.82
N PHE A 31 -5.53 -0.73 -9.11
CA PHE A 31 -6.02 0.17 -10.16
C PHE A 31 -7.41 -0.29 -10.62
N TYR A 32 -8.37 0.63 -10.69
CA TYR A 32 -9.68 0.39 -11.29
C TYR A 32 -9.64 0.61 -12.82
N ALA A 33 -10.59 0.06 -13.58
CA ALA A 33 -10.63 0.14 -15.06
C ALA A 33 -10.50 1.56 -15.60
N THR A 34 -10.96 2.55 -14.85
CA THR A 34 -10.87 3.97 -15.23
C THR A 34 -9.52 4.61 -14.92
N GLY A 35 -8.50 3.83 -14.54
CA GLY A 35 -7.14 4.29 -14.28
C GLY A 35 -6.93 4.92 -12.90
N HIS A 36 -7.92 4.85 -12.01
CA HIS A 36 -7.80 5.42 -10.66
C HIS A 36 -7.16 4.42 -9.70
N TRP A 37 -6.18 4.89 -8.93
CA TRP A 37 -5.64 4.16 -7.80
C TRP A 37 -6.68 4.14 -6.69
N ARG A 38 -6.90 2.97 -6.11
CA ARG A 38 -7.80 2.78 -4.99
C ARG A 38 -7.06 2.06 -3.88
N CYS A 39 -7.42 2.37 -2.65
CA CYS A 39 -6.98 1.58 -1.52
C CYS A 39 -8.09 1.34 -0.51
N ARG A 40 -7.87 0.30 0.29
CA ARG A 40 -8.51 0.13 1.57
C ARG A 40 -7.42 0.05 2.62
N VAL A 41 -7.59 0.79 3.71
CA VAL A 41 -6.80 0.60 4.92
C VAL A 41 -7.68 -0.16 5.91
N THR A 42 -7.15 -1.23 6.48
CA THR A 42 -7.91 -2.22 7.24
C THR A 42 -7.18 -2.61 8.52
N VAL A 43 -7.93 -3.18 9.47
CA VAL A 43 -7.37 -3.81 10.68
C VAL A 43 -7.89 -5.26 10.75
N PRO A 44 -7.33 -6.17 9.93
CA PRO A 44 -7.87 -7.53 9.83
C PRO A 44 -7.65 -8.30 11.14
N ASP A 45 -8.65 -9.05 11.59
CA ASP A 45 -8.44 -9.95 12.73
C ASP A 45 -7.55 -11.15 12.35
N PRO A 46 -6.88 -11.81 13.31
CA PRO A 46 -6.07 -12.99 13.03
C PRO A 46 -6.88 -14.08 12.31
N GLY A 47 -6.39 -14.54 11.15
CA GLY A 47 -7.11 -15.50 10.30
C GLY A 47 -8.35 -14.95 9.58
N GLY A 48 -8.61 -13.65 9.69
CA GLY A 48 -9.64 -12.93 8.92
C GLY A 48 -9.15 -12.58 7.50
N ASP A 49 -10.08 -12.19 6.65
CA ASP A 49 -9.74 -11.63 5.33
C ASP A 49 -9.13 -10.23 5.48
N ASP A 50 -8.17 -9.89 4.63
CA ASP A 50 -7.45 -8.60 4.64
C ASP A 50 -8.36 -7.38 4.38
N GLU A 51 -9.63 -7.61 4.04
CA GLU A 51 -10.66 -6.58 3.80
C GLU A 51 -11.60 -6.34 5.00
N GLN A 52 -11.48 -7.07 6.09
CA GLN A 52 -12.28 -6.84 7.31
C GLN A 52 -11.86 -5.56 8.04
N ASN A 53 -12.78 -4.97 8.81
CA ASN A 53 -12.53 -3.78 9.63
C ASN A 53 -11.88 -2.64 8.85
N ALA A 54 -12.49 -2.27 7.72
CA ALA A 54 -12.02 -1.17 6.89
C ALA A 54 -12.11 0.17 7.64
N LEU A 55 -10.97 0.85 7.75
CA LEU A 55 -10.86 2.21 8.30
C LEU A 55 -11.21 3.25 7.24
N VAL A 56 -10.75 3.04 6.02
CA VAL A 56 -11.03 3.90 4.86
C VAL A 56 -11.09 3.08 3.59
N ALA A 57 -11.97 3.49 2.67
CA ALA A 57 -11.98 3.05 1.28
C ALA A 57 -11.85 4.30 0.40
N TYR A 58 -10.76 4.39 -0.35
CA TYR A 58 -10.37 5.59 -1.07
C TYR A 58 -10.18 5.33 -2.57
N SER A 59 -10.37 6.37 -3.38
CA SER A 59 -10.11 6.37 -4.82
C SER A 59 -9.51 7.71 -5.23
N SER A 60 -8.44 7.68 -6.02
CA SER A 60 -7.75 8.90 -6.50
C SER A 60 -8.62 9.81 -7.36
N ALA A 61 -9.75 9.30 -7.86
CA ALA A 61 -10.81 10.12 -8.46
C ALA A 61 -11.36 11.21 -7.53
N GLY A 62 -11.33 10.99 -6.20
CA GLY A 62 -11.75 11.96 -5.19
C GLY A 62 -10.72 13.05 -4.89
N GLY A 63 -9.53 13.00 -5.51
CA GLY A 63 -8.45 13.93 -5.21
C GLY A 63 -8.03 13.86 -3.75
N TRP A 64 -7.81 15.01 -3.11
CA TRP A 64 -7.35 15.09 -1.73
C TRP A 64 -8.47 15.02 -0.67
N ASP A 65 -9.73 14.77 -1.04
CA ASP A 65 -10.77 14.42 -0.07
C ASP A 65 -10.62 12.96 0.38
N LEU A 66 -9.62 12.73 1.23
CA LEU A 66 -9.12 11.39 1.55
C LEU A 66 -10.11 10.55 2.35
N PHE A 67 -10.96 11.20 3.16
CA PHE A 67 -11.92 10.57 4.06
C PHE A 67 -13.38 10.88 3.73
N GLY A 68 -13.66 11.61 2.64
CA GLY A 68 -15.02 11.96 2.21
C GLY A 68 -15.71 13.00 3.10
N ASP A 69 -14.93 13.82 3.81
CA ASP A 69 -15.40 14.88 4.70
C ASP A 69 -15.26 16.28 4.08
N GLY A 70 -14.77 16.36 2.84
CA GLY A 70 -14.55 17.59 2.09
C GLY A 70 -13.25 18.33 2.45
N ARG A 71 -12.47 17.83 3.40
CA ARG A 71 -11.16 18.39 3.75
C ARG A 71 -10.09 17.94 2.75
N THR A 72 -9.24 18.87 2.30
CA THR A 72 -8.22 18.60 1.27
C THR A 72 -6.79 18.98 1.66
N ASP A 73 -6.59 19.60 2.82
CA ASP A 73 -5.30 20.05 3.36
C ASP A 73 -4.68 19.01 4.31
N TRP A 74 -4.60 17.77 3.83
CA TRP A 74 -4.06 16.65 4.61
C TRP A 74 -2.53 16.63 4.58
N THR A 75 -1.92 16.52 5.77
CA THR A 75 -0.52 16.14 5.93
C THR A 75 -0.43 14.64 6.25
N VAL A 76 0.74 14.03 6.05
CA VAL A 76 0.98 12.62 6.43
C VAL A 76 0.61 12.38 7.89
N ASP A 77 1.10 13.23 8.80
CA ASP A 77 0.80 13.12 10.24
C ASP A 77 -0.71 13.20 10.52
N ALA A 78 -1.44 14.10 9.85
CA ALA A 78 -2.89 14.22 10.05
C ALA A 78 -3.67 13.01 9.50
N ILE A 79 -3.19 12.40 8.42
CA ILE A 79 -3.76 11.15 7.90
C ILE A 79 -3.48 10.02 8.89
N ALA A 80 -2.27 9.92 9.42
CA ALA A 80 -1.89 8.90 10.40
C ALA A 80 -2.71 9.04 11.69
N ASP A 81 -2.84 10.25 12.24
CA ASP A 81 -3.70 10.55 13.39
C ASP A 81 -5.13 10.08 13.14
N ARG A 82 -5.67 10.38 11.95
CA ARG A 82 -7.02 9.97 11.57
C ARG A 82 -7.17 8.45 11.48
N LEU A 83 -6.20 7.76 10.88
CA LEU A 83 -6.19 6.29 10.81
C LEU A 83 -6.11 5.67 12.21
N ILE A 84 -5.25 6.20 13.08
CA ILE A 84 -5.11 5.74 14.46
C ILE A 84 -6.41 5.93 15.24
N ASP A 85 -7.05 7.11 15.11
CA ASP A 85 -8.34 7.39 15.75
C ASP A 85 -9.41 6.37 15.33
N LEU A 86 -9.49 6.05 14.03
CA LEU A 86 -10.41 5.05 13.49
C LEU A 86 -10.07 3.63 13.96
N ALA A 87 -8.77 3.33 14.12
CA ALA A 87 -8.28 2.01 14.53
C ALA A 87 -8.51 1.69 16.01
N ARG A 88 -8.76 2.70 16.87
CA ARG A 88 -8.92 2.53 18.34
C ARG A 88 -9.95 1.48 18.75
N SER A 89 -10.98 1.27 17.95
CA SER A 89 -12.05 0.30 18.21
C SER A 89 -11.61 -1.16 17.97
N PHE A 90 -10.43 -1.38 17.38
CA PHE A 90 -9.94 -2.71 16.99
C PHE A 90 -8.69 -3.07 17.81
N PRO A 91 -8.79 -3.98 18.79
CA PRO A 91 -7.63 -4.43 19.56
C PRO A 91 -6.51 -5.05 18.69
N SER A 92 -6.87 -5.58 17.52
CA SER A 92 -5.92 -6.11 16.53
C SER A 92 -5.05 -5.01 15.89
N ALA A 93 -5.38 -3.72 16.04
CA ALA A 93 -4.59 -2.62 15.48
C ALA A 93 -3.20 -2.50 16.13
N SER A 94 -3.09 -2.75 17.44
CA SER A 94 -1.82 -2.69 18.18
C SER A 94 -1.09 -4.02 18.28
N ARG A 95 -1.63 -5.08 17.64
CA ARG A 95 -0.97 -6.38 17.63
C ARG A 95 0.20 -6.35 16.65
N ALA A 96 1.38 -6.69 17.14
CA ALA A 96 2.60 -6.77 16.35
C ALA A 96 2.42 -7.63 15.09
N ASP A 97 2.94 -7.13 13.97
CA ASP A 97 2.90 -7.77 12.66
C ASP A 97 4.24 -7.56 11.94
N PRO A 98 5.34 -8.11 12.47
CA PRO A 98 6.69 -7.80 12.01
C PRO A 98 6.90 -8.12 10.53
N ALA A 99 6.22 -9.15 10.02
CA ALA A 99 6.33 -9.53 8.61
C ALA A 99 5.75 -8.45 7.67
N TYR A 100 4.61 -7.85 8.03
CA TYR A 100 4.03 -6.75 7.27
C TYR A 100 4.80 -5.44 7.47
N VAL A 101 5.30 -5.17 8.69
CA VAL A 101 6.15 -4.01 8.98
C VAL A 101 7.44 -4.06 8.13
N ASP A 102 8.15 -5.18 8.14
CA ASP A 102 9.38 -5.36 7.34
C ASP A 102 9.10 -5.18 5.84
N TRP A 103 7.97 -5.71 5.37
CA TRP A 103 7.53 -5.57 3.99
C TRP A 103 7.26 -4.10 3.63
N LEU A 104 6.60 -3.33 4.51
CA LEU A 104 6.31 -1.92 4.30
C LEU A 104 7.57 -1.06 4.33
N VAL A 105 8.52 -1.37 5.23
CA VAL A 105 9.84 -0.72 5.26
C VAL A 105 10.59 -0.96 3.94
N GLU A 106 10.61 -2.19 3.44
CA GLU A 106 11.26 -2.52 2.17
C GLU A 106 10.58 -1.84 0.98
N LEU A 107 9.24 -1.79 0.95
CA LEU A 107 8.47 -1.04 -0.04
C LEU A 107 8.95 0.42 -0.09
N ARG A 108 8.96 1.10 1.07
CA ARG A 108 9.34 2.51 1.17
C ARG A 108 10.79 2.73 0.78
N ARG A 109 11.70 1.84 1.20
CA ARG A 109 13.12 1.90 0.83
C ARG A 109 13.32 1.78 -0.68
N ARG A 110 12.67 0.82 -1.33
CA ARG A 110 12.80 0.57 -2.78
C ARG A 110 12.20 1.66 -3.64
N THR A 111 11.13 2.29 -3.17
CA THR A 111 10.36 3.28 -3.94
C THR A 111 10.71 4.73 -3.63
N GLY A 112 11.58 4.96 -2.64
CA GLY A 112 11.88 6.30 -2.11
C GLY A 112 10.67 6.93 -1.42
N GLY A 113 9.86 6.13 -0.71
CA GLY A 113 8.62 6.57 -0.06
C GLY A 113 7.38 6.52 -0.96
N GLY A 114 7.43 5.73 -2.04
CA GLY A 114 6.33 5.57 -2.98
C GLY A 114 5.23 4.61 -2.51
N ALA A 115 4.50 4.05 -3.48
CA ALA A 115 3.31 3.23 -3.24
C ALA A 115 3.32 1.93 -4.02
N PHE A 116 2.21 1.20 -3.97
CA PHE A 116 2.07 -0.10 -4.63
C PHE A 116 0.66 -0.34 -5.15
N VAL A 117 0.56 -1.38 -5.98
CA VAL A 117 -0.68 -1.86 -6.58
C VAL A 117 -0.62 -3.39 -6.60
N MET A 118 -1.63 -4.03 -6.01
CA MET A 118 -1.70 -5.50 -5.91
C MET A 118 -2.29 -6.12 -7.17
N PHE A 119 -3.22 -5.42 -7.82
CA PHE A 119 -3.80 -5.85 -9.09
C PHE A 119 -4.32 -4.63 -9.87
N GLU A 120 -4.40 -4.76 -11.18
CA GLU A 120 -4.98 -3.77 -12.09
C GLU A 120 -6.20 -4.40 -12.75
N ASP A 121 -7.24 -3.64 -13.05
CA ASP A 121 -8.49 -4.18 -13.62
C ASP A 121 -8.31 -4.90 -14.98
N ALA A 122 -7.20 -4.63 -15.69
CA ALA A 122 -6.80 -5.40 -16.88
C ALA A 122 -6.46 -6.88 -16.54
N PHE A 123 -6.28 -7.21 -15.27
CA PHE A 123 -5.98 -8.53 -14.73
C PHE A 123 -6.91 -8.85 -13.55
N THR A 124 -7.32 -10.11 -13.41
CA THR A 124 -8.17 -10.46 -12.26
C THR A 124 -7.36 -10.36 -10.95
N ARG A 125 -8.01 -9.93 -9.86
CA ARG A 125 -7.44 -9.94 -8.49
C ARG A 125 -6.80 -11.29 -8.15
N GLU A 126 -7.40 -12.37 -8.63
CA GLU A 126 -6.90 -13.73 -8.42
C GLU A 126 -5.54 -13.95 -9.08
N HIS A 127 -5.31 -13.43 -10.29
CA HIS A 127 -4.09 -13.70 -11.05
C HIS A 127 -2.86 -12.93 -10.54
N MET A 128 -2.99 -11.61 -10.33
CA MET A 128 -1.82 -10.77 -9.97
C MET A 128 -1.47 -10.83 -8.48
N TRP A 129 -2.47 -10.92 -7.60
CA TRP A 129 -2.24 -10.95 -6.16
C TRP A 129 -2.25 -12.39 -5.62
N ARG A 130 -3.36 -13.13 -5.75
CA ARG A 130 -3.49 -14.43 -5.07
C ARG A 130 -2.61 -15.54 -5.64
N GLN A 131 -2.47 -15.60 -6.96
CA GLN A 131 -1.70 -16.66 -7.63
C GLN A 131 -0.22 -16.29 -7.76
N ARG A 132 0.08 -15.05 -8.19
CA ARG A 132 1.46 -14.60 -8.38
C ARG A 132 2.18 -14.17 -7.12
N GLY A 133 1.46 -13.66 -6.12
CA GLY A 133 2.07 -13.14 -4.90
C GLY A 133 3.02 -11.98 -5.17
N LEU A 134 2.69 -11.08 -6.11
CA LEU A 134 3.48 -9.90 -6.43
C LEU A 134 2.62 -8.62 -6.37
N VAL A 135 3.25 -7.49 -6.05
CA VAL A 135 2.71 -6.14 -6.21
C VAL A 135 3.56 -5.35 -7.20
N LYS A 136 2.91 -4.47 -7.96
CA LYS A 136 3.58 -3.44 -8.76
C LYS A 136 3.95 -2.26 -7.87
N LEU A 137 5.11 -1.68 -8.12
CA LEU A 137 5.65 -0.54 -7.39
C LEU A 137 5.38 0.78 -8.11
N LEU A 138 5.04 1.79 -7.33
CA LEU A 138 4.93 3.19 -7.74
C LEU A 138 6.02 3.98 -7.03
N TYR A 139 6.88 4.67 -7.79
CA TYR A 139 8.06 5.33 -7.25
C TYR A 139 7.78 6.80 -6.95
N ALA A 140 8.07 7.25 -5.73
CA ALA A 140 8.07 8.67 -5.38
C ALA A 140 9.40 9.35 -5.77
N ASP A 141 10.50 8.58 -5.78
CA ASP A 141 11.82 9.02 -6.22
C ASP A 141 12.20 8.37 -7.56
N ALA A 142 12.47 9.20 -8.57
CA ALA A 142 12.91 8.74 -9.88
C ALA A 142 14.26 8.00 -9.83
N GLU A 143 15.16 8.38 -8.92
CA GLU A 143 16.44 7.70 -8.74
C GLU A 143 16.26 6.33 -8.07
N ALA A 144 15.32 6.20 -7.12
CA ALA A 144 14.93 4.90 -6.60
C ALA A 144 14.40 3.99 -7.71
N GLY A 145 13.57 4.52 -8.62
CA GLY A 145 13.09 3.78 -9.79
C GLY A 145 14.17 3.43 -10.81
N ARG A 146 15.26 4.21 -10.92
CA ARG A 146 16.43 3.83 -11.74
C ARG A 146 17.20 2.68 -11.08
N ARG A 147 17.55 2.84 -9.80
CA ARG A 147 18.28 1.82 -9.03
C ARG A 147 17.56 0.47 -8.98
N ASP A 148 16.23 0.48 -8.83
CA ASP A 148 15.46 -0.78 -8.81
C ASP A 148 15.51 -1.52 -10.16
N ARG A 149 15.63 -0.81 -11.28
CA ARG A 149 15.78 -1.40 -12.62
C ARG A 149 17.19 -1.90 -12.93
N GLU A 150 18.18 -1.53 -12.13
CA GLU A 150 19.58 -1.95 -12.29
C GLU A 150 19.93 -3.13 -11.37
N ARG A 151 19.00 -3.58 -10.53
CA ARG A 151 19.22 -4.69 -9.58
C ARG A 151 19.43 -6.03 -10.30
N PRO A 152 20.20 -6.97 -9.73
CA PRO A 152 20.27 -8.34 -10.23
C PRO A 152 18.87 -8.98 -10.31
N GLY A 153 18.53 -9.57 -11.46
CA GLY A 153 17.19 -10.10 -11.72
C GLY A 153 16.19 -9.07 -12.27
N ALA A 154 16.59 -7.82 -12.49
CA ALA A 154 15.85 -6.93 -13.36
C ALA A 154 15.79 -7.50 -14.78
N GLY A 155 14.64 -7.39 -15.44
CA GLY A 155 14.30 -8.03 -16.70
C GLY A 155 13.95 -9.52 -16.57
N ALA A 156 14.03 -10.11 -15.36
CA ALA A 156 13.61 -11.48 -15.15
C ALA A 156 12.12 -11.63 -15.47
N VAL A 157 11.76 -12.79 -16.00
CA VAL A 157 10.37 -13.12 -16.31
C VAL A 157 9.87 -14.22 -15.38
N ASP A 158 8.60 -14.14 -14.99
CA ASP A 158 7.95 -15.26 -14.30
C ASP A 158 7.69 -16.44 -15.24
N GLU A 159 7.13 -17.53 -14.72
CA GLU A 159 6.78 -18.74 -15.47
C GLU A 159 5.78 -18.48 -16.62
N ASN A 160 5.11 -17.33 -16.63
CA ASN A 160 4.17 -16.91 -17.66
C ASN A 160 4.78 -15.92 -18.66
N GLY A 161 6.09 -15.64 -18.58
CA GLY A 161 6.81 -14.75 -19.49
C GLY A 161 6.68 -13.25 -19.15
N TRP A 162 6.26 -12.89 -17.94
CA TRP A 162 6.06 -11.50 -17.53
C TRP A 162 7.24 -10.93 -16.78
N THR A 163 7.65 -9.72 -17.17
CA THR A 163 8.75 -9.01 -16.51
C THR A 163 8.46 -8.72 -15.03
N LEU A 164 9.43 -9.03 -14.16
CA LEU A 164 9.40 -8.80 -12.71
C LEU A 164 9.89 -7.39 -12.32
N ASP A 165 10.14 -6.54 -13.31
CA ASP A 165 10.64 -5.18 -13.10
C ASP A 165 9.62 -4.31 -12.40
N GLY A 166 10.08 -3.56 -11.40
CA GLY A 166 9.20 -2.74 -10.59
C GLY A 166 8.13 -3.53 -9.86
N THR A 167 8.44 -4.77 -9.47
CA THR A 167 7.57 -5.58 -8.61
C THR A 167 8.27 -6.00 -7.32
N MET A 168 7.47 -6.35 -6.32
CA MET A 168 7.88 -6.90 -5.03
C MET A 168 6.96 -8.06 -4.66
N PRO A 169 7.39 -9.05 -3.85
CA PRO A 169 6.46 -9.99 -3.25
C PRO A 169 5.26 -9.29 -2.61
N ALA A 170 4.09 -9.92 -2.68
CA ALA A 170 2.90 -9.44 -2.00
C ALA A 170 3.12 -9.39 -0.49
N PRO A 171 2.42 -8.48 0.22
CA PRO A 171 2.47 -8.45 1.67
C PRO A 171 2.08 -9.83 2.22
N PRO A 172 2.77 -10.31 3.26
CA PRO A 172 2.49 -11.61 3.84
C PRO A 172 1.05 -11.66 4.39
N PRO A 173 0.37 -12.81 4.33
CA PRO A 173 -0.93 -12.98 4.98
C PRO A 173 -0.82 -12.75 6.50
N ARG A 174 -1.93 -12.41 7.15
CA ARG A 174 -1.98 -12.19 8.61
C ARG A 174 -2.15 -13.48 9.39
#